data_AF-A0A8T5NVY2-F1
#
_entry.id   AF-A0A8T5NVY2-F1
#
_cell.length_a   1.000
_cell.length_b   1.000
_cell.length_c   1.000
_cell.angle_alpha   90.00
_cell.angle_beta   90.00
_cell.angle_gamma   90.00
#
_symmetry.space_group_name_H-M   'P 1'
#
loop_
_entity.id
_entity.type
_entity.pdbx_description
1 polymer ?
#
loop_
_entity_poly.entity_id
_entity_poly.type
_entity_poly.pdbx_seq_one_letter_code
_entity_poly.pdbx_strand_id
1 'polypeptide(L)'
;MTRFNKGKTLHTLPRSGRPTKLTKKILSQLKNKIKVKIKSENNKYCSVSTKQIKEIVKEDIGEDYSMRHIERIMHRLGFFLITPRPQHLRHDQKKVDNFRDEFKKKSKRSMWTMN
;
A
#
# COMPACT_ATOMS: atom_id res chain seq x y z
N MET A 1 -5.63 25.63 -28.38
CA MET A 1 -4.44 24.91 -28.89
C MET A 1 -4.74 23.42 -28.98
N THR A 2 -4.66 22.86 -30.18
CA THR A 2 -4.88 21.43 -30.48
C THR A 2 -3.82 20.55 -29.81
N ARG A 3 -4.25 19.57 -29.00
CA ARG A 3 -3.40 18.70 -28.15
C ARG A 3 -3.03 17.37 -28.81
N PHE A 4 -2.76 17.37 -30.10
CA PHE A 4 -2.42 16.16 -30.86
C PHE A 4 -1.30 16.45 -31.86
N ASN A 5 -0.43 15.47 -32.08
CA ASN A 5 0.56 15.53 -33.16
C ASN A 5 -0.14 15.40 -34.52
N LYS A 6 0.19 16.25 -35.49
CA LYS A 6 -0.18 16.04 -36.91
C LYS A 6 0.70 14.92 -37.46
N GLY A 7 0.15 13.71 -37.53
CA GLY A 7 0.74 12.52 -38.14
C GLY A 7 -0.36 11.59 -38.67
N LYS A 8 0.00 10.42 -39.22
CA LYS A 8 -0.98 9.43 -39.74
C LYS A 8 -2.00 8.96 -38.69
N THR A 9 -1.73 9.17 -37.40
CA THR A 9 -2.55 8.79 -36.24
C THR A 9 -2.61 9.91 -35.20
N LEU A 10 -3.74 10.03 -34.49
CA LEU A 10 -3.94 11.00 -33.41
C LEU A 10 -3.31 10.47 -32.10
N HIS A 11 -2.12 10.97 -31.76
CA HIS A 11 -1.50 10.72 -30.45
C HIS A 11 -1.64 11.95 -29.56
N THR A 12 -2.07 11.74 -28.32
CA THR A 12 -2.14 12.80 -27.30
C THR A 12 -0.75 13.19 -26.84
N LEU A 13 -0.49 14.50 -26.82
CA LEU A 13 0.74 15.05 -26.27
C LEU A 13 0.81 14.83 -24.75
N PRO A 14 2.02 14.64 -24.18
CA PRO A 14 2.18 14.64 -22.74
C PRO A 14 1.70 15.95 -22.13
N ARG A 15 1.15 15.89 -20.92
CA ARG A 15 0.69 17.08 -20.17
C ARG A 15 1.89 18.01 -19.97
N SER A 16 1.71 19.32 -20.17
CA SER A 16 2.73 20.36 -20.01
C SER A 16 3.17 20.62 -18.55
N GLY A 17 2.64 19.86 -17.59
CA GLY A 17 2.97 20.03 -16.18
C GLY A 17 4.42 19.66 -15.85
N ARG A 18 4.87 20.06 -14.65
CA ARG A 18 6.22 19.75 -14.17
C ARG A 18 6.44 18.23 -14.11
N PRO A 19 7.51 17.69 -14.72
CA PRO A 19 7.80 16.27 -14.65
C PRO A 19 8.14 15.85 -13.21
N THR A 20 7.72 14.64 -12.84
CA THR A 20 7.95 14.13 -11.48
C THR A 20 9.39 13.65 -11.33
N LYS A 21 10.04 13.96 -10.21
CA LYS A 21 11.36 13.39 -9.86
C LYS A 21 11.30 11.86 -9.65
N LEU A 22 10.13 11.31 -9.36
CA LEU A 22 9.86 9.88 -9.23
C LEU A 22 9.80 9.17 -10.60
N THR A 23 10.95 9.02 -11.25
CA THR A 23 11.04 8.24 -12.49
C THR A 23 10.85 6.74 -12.21
N LYS A 24 10.51 5.96 -13.25
CA LYS A 24 10.33 4.50 -13.11
C LYS A 24 11.58 3.80 -12.55
N LYS A 25 12.76 4.24 -12.95
CA LYS A 25 14.05 3.71 -12.46
C LYS A 25 14.22 3.95 -10.96
N ILE A 26 13.98 5.19 -10.52
CA ILE A 26 14.06 5.57 -9.11
C ILE A 26 13.05 4.79 -8.27
N LEU A 27 11.81 4.66 -8.74
CA LEU A 27 10.78 3.86 -8.06
C LEU A 27 11.19 2.38 -7.90
N SER A 28 11.83 1.80 -8.92
CA SER A 28 12.35 0.44 -8.86
C SER A 28 13.49 0.30 -7.84
N GLN A 29 14.43 1.26 -7.82
CA GLN A 29 15.53 1.26 -6.85
C GLN A 29 15.00 1.41 -5.43
N LEU A 30 14.07 2.36 -5.21
CA LEU A 30 13.43 2.59 -3.93
C LEU A 30 12.70 1.35 -3.43
N LYS A 31 11.96 0.65 -4.31
CA LYS A 31 11.28 -0.60 -3.97
C LYS A 31 12.23 -1.67 -3.43
N ASN A 32 13.39 -1.83 -4.06
CA ASN A 32 14.39 -2.81 -3.63
C ASN A 32 15.02 -2.41 -2.29
N LYS A 33 15.38 -1.13 -2.12
CA LYS A 33 15.95 -0.61 -0.87
C LYS A 33 14.98 -0.76 0.31
N ILE A 34 13.71 -0.43 0.11
CA ILE A 34 12.66 -0.61 1.12
C ILE A 34 12.49 -2.10 1.47
N LYS A 35 12.51 -3.02 0.50
CA LYS A 35 12.43 -4.46 0.79
C LYS A 35 13.60 -4.95 1.65
N VAL A 36 14.82 -4.51 1.36
CA VAL A 36 16.01 -4.88 2.15
C VAL A 36 15.87 -4.34 3.57
N LYS A 37 15.47 -3.06 3.72
CA LYS A 37 15.26 -2.43 5.03
C LYS A 37 14.17 -3.14 5.84
N ILE A 38 13.06 -3.50 5.22
CA ILE A 38 11.97 -4.25 5.88
C ILE A 38 12.48 -5.58 6.44
N LYS A 39 13.31 -6.30 5.69
CA LYS A 39 13.89 -7.56 6.13
C LYS A 39 14.92 -7.39 7.25
N SER A 40 15.70 -6.30 7.24
CA SER A 40 16.73 -6.07 8.25
C SER A 40 16.18 -5.56 9.58
N GLU A 41 15.19 -4.68 9.55
CA GLU A 41 14.74 -3.97 10.76
C GLU A 41 13.92 -4.85 11.71
N ASN A 42 13.16 -5.80 11.17
CA ASN A 42 12.17 -6.51 11.96
C ASN A 42 12.15 -7.99 11.60
N ASN A 43 12.98 -8.77 12.28
CA ASN A 43 13.03 -10.21 12.08
C ASN A 43 11.73 -10.90 12.53
N LYS A 44 10.95 -10.27 13.43
CA LYS A 44 9.73 -10.85 14.02
C LYS A 44 8.45 -10.53 13.23
N TYR A 45 8.31 -9.31 12.71
CA TYR A 45 7.09 -8.87 12.02
C TYR A 45 7.36 -8.24 10.64
N CYS A 46 8.61 -8.17 10.18
CA CYS A 46 9.01 -7.64 8.86
C CYS A 46 8.23 -6.37 8.48
N SER A 47 8.25 -5.37 9.37
CA SER A 47 7.52 -4.10 9.19
C SER A 47 8.43 -2.89 9.43
N VAL A 48 8.14 -1.82 8.71
CA VAL A 48 8.78 -0.50 8.85
C VAL A 48 7.72 0.57 8.98
N SER A 49 8.04 1.64 9.71
CA SER A 49 7.13 2.77 9.85
C SER A 49 7.16 3.70 8.63
N THR A 50 6.08 4.44 8.40
CA THR A 50 6.02 5.47 7.35
C THR A 50 7.08 6.56 7.55
N LYS A 51 7.47 6.84 8.80
CA LYS A 51 8.51 7.83 9.13
C LYS A 51 9.90 7.39 8.63
N GLN A 52 10.26 6.13 8.88
CA GLN A 52 11.50 5.55 8.37
C GLN A 52 11.53 5.56 6.83
N ILE A 53 10.41 5.25 6.18
CA ILE A 53 10.33 5.30 4.71
C ILE A 53 10.52 6.74 4.21
N LYS A 54 9.95 7.74 4.91
CA LYS A 54 10.12 9.14 4.56
C LYS A 54 11.60 9.56 4.58
N GLU A 55 12.36 9.13 5.58
CA GLU A 55 13.79 9.40 5.68
C GLU A 55 14.57 8.80 4.50
N ILE A 56 14.30 7.53 4.17
CA ILE A 56 14.92 6.84 3.02
C ILE A 56 14.61 7.57 1.70
N VAL A 57 13.36 8.00 1.51
CA VAL A 57 12.94 8.73 0.32
C VAL A 57 13.63 10.10 0.24
N LYS A 58 13.79 10.78 1.38
CA LYS A 58 14.49 12.07 1.46
C LYS A 58 15.98 11.92 1.13
N GLU A 59 16.63 10.88 1.62
CA GLU A 59 18.03 10.57 1.30
C GLU A 59 18.24 10.25 -0.19
N ASP A 60 17.36 9.44 -0.78
CA ASP A 60 17.54 8.97 -2.17
C ASP A 60 17.18 10.03 -3.22
N ILE A 61 16.13 10.83 -2.96
CA ILE A 61 15.54 11.75 -3.95
C ILE A 61 15.84 13.22 -3.61
N GLY A 62 16.22 13.51 -2.36
CA GLY A 62 16.47 14.87 -1.88
C GLY A 62 15.20 15.69 -1.66
N GLU A 63 14.02 15.05 -1.66
CA GLU A 63 12.73 15.72 -1.52
C GLU A 63 12.04 15.38 -0.20
N ASP A 64 11.48 16.39 0.46
CA ASP A 64 10.74 16.22 1.69
C ASP A 64 9.23 16.09 1.39
N TYR A 65 8.79 14.84 1.23
CA TYR A 65 7.38 14.55 1.01
C TYR A 65 6.60 14.45 2.32
N SER A 66 5.33 14.86 2.27
CA SER A 66 4.40 14.64 3.40
C SER A 66 4.11 13.15 3.59
N MET A 67 3.74 12.75 4.82
CA MET A 67 3.42 11.36 5.17
C MET A 67 2.38 10.75 4.22
N ARG A 68 1.32 11.51 3.90
CA ARG A 68 0.27 11.09 2.97
C ARG A 68 0.81 10.86 1.55
N HIS A 69 1.80 11.63 1.12
CA HIS A 69 2.42 11.42 -0.18
C HIS A 69 3.32 10.18 -0.17
N ILE A 70 4.04 9.92 0.91
CA ILE A 70 4.81 8.68 1.10
C ILE A 70 3.90 7.44 1.03
N GLU A 71 2.75 7.46 1.69
CA GLU A 71 1.76 6.38 1.62
C GLU A 71 1.28 6.14 0.18
N ARG A 72 1.00 7.21 -0.58
CA ARG A 72 0.64 7.11 -2.00
C ARG A 72 1.76 6.49 -2.84
N ILE A 73 3.02 6.84 -2.57
CA ILE A 73 4.18 6.21 -3.24
C ILE A 73 4.21 4.72 -2.91
N MET A 74 4.06 4.35 -1.63
CA MET A 74 4.06 2.96 -1.18
C MET A 74 2.97 2.13 -1.84
N HIS A 75 1.74 2.65 -1.92
CA HIS A 75 0.65 2.00 -2.66
C HIS A 75 0.96 1.84 -4.14
N ARG A 76 1.55 2.87 -4.77
CA ARG A 76 1.97 2.80 -6.18
C ARG A 76 3.06 1.74 -6.41
N LEU A 77 3.91 1.47 -5.41
CA LEU A 77 4.93 0.43 -5.45
C LEU A 77 4.36 -0.99 -5.21
N GLY A 78 3.09 -1.08 -4.79
CA GLY A 78 2.37 -2.33 -4.50
C GLY A 78 2.41 -2.76 -3.04
N PHE A 79 2.77 -1.86 -2.11
CA PHE A 79 2.70 -2.14 -0.68
C PHE A 79 1.33 -1.75 -0.12
N PHE A 80 0.92 -2.46 0.93
CA PHE A 80 -0.31 -2.19 1.66
C PHE A 80 0.01 -1.90 3.12
N LEU A 81 -0.71 -0.95 3.70
CA LEU A 81 -0.67 -0.69 5.13
C LEU A 81 -1.61 -1.70 5.80
N ILE A 82 -1.02 -2.64 6.54
CA ILE A 82 -1.79 -3.59 7.34
C ILE A 82 -1.78 -3.09 8.78
N THR A 83 -2.96 -2.86 9.35
CA THR A 83 -3.11 -2.62 10.78
C THR A 83 -3.17 -3.98 11.49
N PRO A 84 -2.22 -4.29 12.40
CA PRO A 84 -2.35 -5.49 13.20
C PRO A 84 -3.67 -5.39 13.99
N ARG A 85 -4.49 -6.43 13.94
CA ARG A 85 -5.68 -6.55 14.79
C ARG A 85 -5.22 -7.17 16.12
N PRO A 86 -4.99 -6.38 17.19
CA PRO A 86 -4.57 -6.96 18.45
C PRO A 86 -5.69 -7.86 18.97
N GLN A 87 -5.36 -9.11 19.30
CA GLN A 87 -6.27 -9.97 20.07
C GLN A 87 -6.14 -9.62 21.55
N HIS A 88 -7.27 -9.54 22.24
CA HIS A 88 -7.29 -9.32 23.68
C HIS A 88 -6.70 -10.54 24.40
N LEU A 89 -5.98 -10.35 25.51
CA LEU A 89 -5.30 -11.45 26.21
C LEU A 89 -6.27 -12.55 26.69
N ARG A 90 -7.51 -12.16 27.01
CA ARG A 90 -8.60 -13.05 27.43
C ARG A 90 -9.41 -13.62 26.24
N HIS A 91 -9.01 -13.35 25.01
CA HIS A 91 -9.66 -13.86 23.81
C HIS A 91 -9.37 -15.35 23.67
N ASP A 92 -10.35 -16.18 24.02
CA ASP A 92 -10.29 -17.62 23.85
C ASP A 92 -11.07 -17.99 22.58
N GLN A 93 -10.34 -18.24 21.50
CA GLN A 93 -10.93 -18.53 20.20
C GLN A 93 -11.85 -19.76 20.26
N LYS A 94 -11.53 -20.78 21.07
CA LYS A 94 -12.35 -21.98 21.22
C LYS A 94 -13.71 -21.67 21.84
N LYS A 95 -13.75 -20.77 22.83
CA LYS A 95 -15.03 -20.34 23.44
C LYS A 95 -15.89 -19.53 22.49
N VAL A 96 -15.27 -18.68 21.65
CA VAL A 96 -15.99 -17.90 20.63
C VAL A 96 -16.58 -18.80 19.57
N ASP A 97 -15.83 -19.81 19.12
CA ASP A 97 -16.28 -20.76 18.11
C ASP A 97 -17.39 -21.66 18.66
N ASN A 98 -17.21 -22.23 19.86
CA ASN A 98 -18.26 -22.99 20.54
C ASN A 98 -19.54 -22.15 20.75
N PHE A 99 -19.41 -20.88 21.15
CA PHE A 99 -20.56 -19.99 21.25
C PHE A 99 -21.22 -19.75 19.89
N ARG A 100 -20.47 -19.55 18.80
CA ARG A 100 -21.06 -19.40 17.44
C ARG A 100 -21.84 -20.65 17.01
N ASP A 101 -21.31 -21.83 17.31
CA ASP A 101 -21.93 -23.11 16.95
C ASP A 101 -23.18 -23.39 17.81
N GLU A 102 -23.12 -23.07 19.10
CA GLU A 102 -24.23 -23.24 20.05
C GLU A 102 -25.31 -22.15 19.94
N PHE A 103 -24.96 -20.95 19.44
CA PHE A 103 -25.87 -19.81 19.36
C PHE A 103 -26.96 -20.05 18.31
N LYS A 104 -28.07 -20.62 18.80
CA LYS A 104 -29.31 -20.97 18.09
C LYS A 104 -30.03 -19.85 17.31
N LYS A 105 -29.47 -18.65 17.16
CA LYS A 105 -29.98 -17.70 16.16
C LYS A 105 -29.50 -18.16 14.79
N LYS A 106 -30.22 -19.13 14.20
CA LYS A 106 -30.33 -19.28 12.76
C LYS A 106 -30.97 -18.03 12.17
N SER A 107 -30.31 -16.88 12.19
CA SER A 107 -30.73 -15.77 11.33
C SER A 107 -30.46 -16.26 9.91
N LYS A 108 -31.51 -16.70 9.20
CA LYS A 108 -31.43 -16.96 7.77
C LYS A 108 -31.08 -15.63 7.10
N ARG A 109 -29.79 -15.32 6.94
CA ARG A 109 -29.36 -14.34 5.95
C ARG A 109 -29.40 -15.07 4.63
N SER A 110 -30.54 -15.00 3.94
CA SER A 110 -30.59 -15.23 2.51
C SER A 110 -29.62 -14.26 1.86
N MET A 111 -28.46 -14.73 1.40
CA MET A 111 -27.60 -13.95 0.52
C MET A 111 -27.21 -14.81 -0.66
N TRP A 112 -27.44 -14.26 -1.85
CA TRP A 112 -27.01 -14.82 -3.12
C TRP A 112 -25.50 -14.64 -3.25
N THR A 113 -24.81 -15.68 -3.71
CA THR A 113 -23.38 -15.66 -4.02
C THR A 113 -23.19 -15.73 -5.54
N MET A 114 -22.34 -14.87 -6.11
CA MET A 114 -21.75 -15.07 -7.45
C MET A 114 -20.31 -15.60 -7.30
N ASN A 115 -19.89 -16.39 -8.30
CA ASN A 115 -18.58 -17.06 -8.44
C ASN A 115 -17.39 -16.10 -8.33
#